data_AF-A0A1N6PS62-F1
#
_entry.id   AF-A0A1N6PS62-F1
#
_cell.length_a   1.000
_cell.length_b   1.000
_cell.length_c   1.000
_cell.angle_alpha   90.00
_cell.angle_beta   90.00
_cell.angle_gamma   90.00
#
_symmetry.space_group_name_H-M   'P 1'
#
loop_
_entity.id
_entity.type
_entity.pdbx_description
1 polymer ?
#
loop_
_entity_poly.entity_id
_entity_poly.type
_entity_poly.pdbx_seq_one_letter_code
_entity_poly.pdbx_strand_id
1 'polypeptide(L)'
;MPAKIHYQDNLFFLHSIIRTVESGLRLDIDPEYFRDKILEDIFFVHAVLQRKHRVLQEQEQLINRTTYLRALRRTALAYKAFLSLILEGETAFQDAFAPYLERLATIKEEEEALLREVEAHLDKVEPEEDSSSSIVSSEEFSFLLASDPDDTEQGAT
;
A
#
# COMPACT_ATOMS: atom_id res chain seq x y z
N MET A 1 -17.85 -17.82 9.18
CA MET A 1 -18.07 -17.11 7.90
C MET A 1 -16.82 -16.32 7.60
N PRO A 2 -16.22 -16.42 6.39
CA PRO A 2 -15.05 -15.61 6.08
C PRO A 2 -15.54 -14.16 6.02
N ALA A 3 -15.08 -13.33 6.96
CA ALA A 3 -15.27 -11.89 6.87
C ALA A 3 -14.76 -11.48 5.48
N LYS A 4 -15.62 -10.89 4.65
CA LYS A 4 -15.23 -10.38 3.33
C LYS A 4 -14.23 -9.25 3.60
N ILE A 5 -12.94 -9.57 3.60
CA ILE A 5 -11.95 -8.61 4.05
C ILE A 5 -11.71 -7.62 2.90
N HIS A 6 -12.30 -6.44 3.01
CA HIS A 6 -12.15 -5.32 2.08
C HIS A 6 -10.74 -4.69 2.19
N TYR A 7 -9.67 -5.49 2.12
CA TYR A 7 -8.30 -5.01 2.27
C TYR A 7 -7.93 -4.00 1.20
N GLN A 8 -8.15 -4.38 -0.05
CA GLN A 8 -7.78 -3.58 -1.21
C GLN A 8 -8.58 -2.27 -1.25
N ASP A 9 -9.89 -2.34 -1.03
CA ASP A 9 -10.76 -1.16 -1.00
C ASP A 9 -10.36 -0.21 0.13
N ASN A 10 -10.07 -0.74 1.33
CA ASN A 10 -9.64 0.09 2.45
C ASN A 10 -8.30 0.77 2.16
N LEU A 11 -7.31 0.05 1.63
CA LEU A 11 -5.99 0.62 1.31
C LEU A 11 -6.08 1.64 0.17
N PHE A 12 -6.97 1.40 -0.79
CA PHE A 12 -7.29 2.37 -1.84
C PHE A 12 -7.91 3.64 -1.25
N PHE A 13 -8.90 3.49 -0.37
CA PHE A 13 -9.54 4.63 0.29
C PHE A 13 -8.56 5.45 1.14
N LEU A 14 -7.67 4.80 1.90
CA LEU A 14 -6.59 5.49 2.63
C LEU A 14 -5.68 6.28 1.68
N HIS A 15 -5.31 5.68 0.54
CA HIS A 15 -4.51 6.37 -0.45
C HIS A 15 -5.23 7.60 -1.03
N SER A 16 -6.54 7.52 -1.23
CA SER A 16 -7.36 8.67 -1.61
C SER A 16 -7.36 9.77 -0.54
N ILE A 17 -7.52 9.42 0.75
CA ILE A 17 -7.45 10.38 1.86
C ILE A 17 -6.10 11.11 1.85
N ILE A 18 -4.99 10.36 1.76
CA ILE A 18 -3.64 10.93 1.73
C ILE A 18 -3.52 11.96 0.60
N ARG A 19 -3.96 11.60 -0.62
CA ARG A 19 -3.92 12.50 -1.78
C ARG A 19 -4.80 13.72 -1.63
N THR A 20 -5.99 13.58 -1.05
CA THR A 20 -6.89 14.69 -0.80
C THR A 20 -6.29 15.67 0.21
N VAL A 21 -5.74 15.16 1.31
CA VAL A 21 -5.09 16.00 2.33
C VAL A 21 -3.84 16.67 1.75
N GLU A 22 -2.98 15.94 1.05
CA GLU A 22 -1.79 16.48 0.39
C GLU A 22 -2.15 17.62 -0.58
N SER A 23 -3.19 17.42 -1.39
CA SER A 23 -3.67 18.44 -2.31
C SER A 23 -4.23 19.66 -1.57
N GLY A 24 -4.95 19.44 -0.46
CA GLY A 24 -5.49 20.50 0.39
C GLY A 24 -4.41 21.36 1.03
N LEU A 25 -3.29 20.76 1.47
CA LEU A 25 -2.16 21.48 2.06
C LEU A 25 -1.43 22.41 1.07
N ARG A 26 -1.61 22.20 -0.24
CA ARG A 26 -1.08 23.06 -1.30
C ARG A 26 -2.02 24.22 -1.65
N LEU A 27 -3.25 24.21 -1.15
CA LEU A 27 -4.20 25.29 -1.36
C LEU A 27 -3.94 26.40 -0.33
N ASP A 28 -4.24 27.63 -0.74
CA ASP A 28 -4.26 28.80 0.15
C ASP A 28 -5.59 28.83 0.92
N ILE A 29 -5.75 27.86 1.84
CA ILE A 29 -6.90 27.75 2.73
C ILE A 29 -6.49 28.08 4.16
N ASP A 30 -7.42 28.66 4.91
CA ASP A 30 -7.17 29.12 6.28
C ASP A 30 -6.91 27.94 7.24
N PRO A 31 -5.69 27.83 7.81
CA PRO A 31 -5.34 26.72 8.70
C PRO A 31 -6.20 26.63 9.95
N GLU A 32 -6.78 27.74 10.42
CA GLU A 32 -7.56 27.77 11.66
C GLU A 32 -8.84 26.94 11.56
N TYR A 33 -9.44 26.83 10.36
CA TYR A 33 -10.63 26.01 10.14
C TYR A 33 -10.32 24.53 9.88
N PHE A 34 -9.18 24.23 9.26
CA PHE A 34 -8.92 22.90 8.69
C PHE A 34 -7.85 22.08 9.44
N ARG A 35 -7.02 22.71 10.28
CA ARG A 35 -5.93 22.03 10.99
C ARG A 35 -6.39 20.76 11.70
N ASP A 36 -7.44 20.86 12.51
CA ASP A 36 -7.86 19.76 13.38
C ASP A 36 -8.40 18.57 12.56
N LYS A 37 -9.15 18.84 11.49
CA LYS A 37 -9.63 17.82 10.56
C LYS A 37 -8.48 17.12 9.84
N ILE A 38 -7.48 17.89 9.38
CA ILE A 38 -6.32 17.34 8.70
C ILE A 38 -5.51 16.46 9.67
N LEU A 39 -5.24 16.94 10.89
CA LEU A 39 -4.53 16.14 11.90
C LEU A 39 -5.29 14.84 12.24
N GLU A 40 -6.61 14.92 12.36
CA GLU A 40 -7.45 13.73 12.54
C GLU A 40 -7.27 12.74 11.38
N ASP A 41 -7.28 13.20 10.13
CA ASP A 41 -7.07 12.34 8.96
C ASP A 41 -5.68 11.72 8.93
N ILE A 42 -4.64 12.48 9.30
CA ILE A 42 -3.27 11.98 9.43
C ILE A 42 -3.22 10.85 10.45
N PHE A 43 -3.71 11.09 11.67
CA PHE A 43 -3.70 10.09 12.73
C PHE A 43 -4.57 8.88 12.42
N PHE A 44 -5.70 9.09 11.75
CA PHE A 44 -6.56 8.02 11.26
C PHE A 44 -5.82 7.12 10.25
N VAL A 45 -5.15 7.71 9.25
CA VAL A 45 -4.41 6.95 8.23
C VAL A 45 -3.33 6.09 8.90
N HIS A 46 -2.53 6.67 9.78
CA HIS A 46 -1.51 5.95 10.54
C HIS A 46 -2.10 4.78 11.34
N ALA A 47 -3.14 5.03 12.14
CA ALA A 47 -3.76 4.00 12.98
C ALA A 47 -4.30 2.82 12.14
N VAL A 48 -4.87 3.11 10.97
CA VAL A 48 -5.38 2.05 10.07
C VAL A 48 -4.23 1.30 9.41
N LEU A 49 -3.16 1.96 8.96
CA LEU A 49 -1.98 1.29 8.38
C LEU A 49 -1.34 0.32 9.38
N GLN A 50 -1.10 0.77 10.61
CA GLN A 50 -0.55 -0.07 11.67
C GLN A 50 -1.45 -1.28 11.96
N ARG A 51 -2.76 -1.07 12.04
CA ARG A 51 -3.71 -2.17 12.24
C ARG A 51 -3.71 -3.15 11.07
N LYS A 52 -3.66 -2.66 9.83
CA LYS A 52 -3.64 -3.52 8.63
C LYS A 52 -2.36 -4.33 8.56
N HIS A 53 -1.22 -3.72 8.88
CA HIS A 53 0.06 -4.40 8.97
C HIS A 53 0.03 -5.54 9.99
N ARG A 54 -0.41 -5.25 11.22
CA ARG A 54 -0.53 -6.26 12.28
C ARG A 54 -1.37 -7.46 11.86
N VAL A 55 -2.54 -7.24 11.25
CA VAL A 55 -3.37 -8.37 10.81
C VAL A 55 -2.69 -9.19 9.70
N LEU A 56 -1.94 -8.55 8.80
CA LEU A 56 -1.16 -9.26 7.77
C LEU A 56 0.03 -10.05 8.35
N GLN A 57 0.58 -9.62 9.50
CA GLN A 57 1.58 -10.39 10.24
C GLN A 57 0.94 -11.60 10.95
N GLU A 58 -0.22 -11.41 11.59
CA GLU A 58 -0.92 -12.47 12.34
C GLU A 58 -1.55 -13.54 11.42
N GLN A 59 -1.86 -13.21 10.17
CA GLN A 59 -2.56 -14.10 9.22
C GLN A 59 -1.65 -14.54 8.05
N GLU A 60 -0.66 -15.39 8.32
CA GLU A 60 0.29 -15.85 7.29
C GLU A 60 -0.37 -16.64 6.14
N GLN A 61 -1.44 -17.40 6.42
CA GLN A 61 -2.16 -18.20 5.43
C GLN A 61 -3.26 -17.43 4.67
N LEU A 62 -3.26 -16.09 4.76
CA LEU A 62 -4.26 -15.28 4.09
C LEU A 62 -4.11 -15.39 2.56
N ILE A 63 -5.21 -15.73 1.90
CA ILE A 63 -5.28 -15.75 0.43
C ILE A 63 -4.96 -14.34 -0.10
N ASN A 64 -4.10 -14.25 -1.11
CA ASN A 64 -3.62 -12.99 -1.71
C ASN A 64 -2.82 -12.08 -0.74
N ARG A 65 -2.23 -12.63 0.34
CA ARG A 65 -1.41 -11.88 1.30
C ARG A 65 -0.34 -11.03 0.63
N THR A 66 0.38 -11.56 -0.36
CA THR A 66 1.42 -10.82 -1.11
C THR A 66 0.83 -9.60 -1.82
N THR A 67 -0.34 -9.74 -2.46
CA THR A 67 -1.05 -8.62 -3.08
C THR A 67 -1.43 -7.54 -2.07
N TYR A 68 -1.88 -7.94 -0.87
CA TYR A 68 -2.19 -6.99 0.19
C TYR A 68 -0.94 -6.32 0.79
N LEU A 69 0.16 -7.04 0.91
CA LEU A 69 1.45 -6.47 1.34
C LEU A 69 1.96 -5.45 0.33
N ARG A 70 1.86 -5.72 -0.98
CA ARG A 70 2.21 -4.73 -2.03
C ARG A 70 1.32 -3.49 -1.96
N ALA A 71 0.02 -3.68 -1.77
CA ALA A 71 -0.92 -2.56 -1.61
C ALA A 71 -0.59 -1.74 -0.35
N LEU A 72 -0.28 -2.41 0.77
CA LEU A 72 0.11 -1.77 2.02
C LEU A 72 1.41 -0.97 1.84
N ARG A 73 2.45 -1.59 1.26
CA ARG A 73 3.73 -0.94 0.94
C ARG A 73 3.50 0.34 0.13
N ARG A 74 2.72 0.26 -0.94
CA ARG A 74 2.43 1.42 -1.79
C ARG A 74 1.73 2.55 -1.03
N THR A 75 0.73 2.21 -0.20
CA THR A 75 0.02 3.22 0.60
C THR A 75 0.92 3.83 1.68
N ALA A 76 1.72 3.01 2.38
CA ALA A 76 2.67 3.46 3.40
C ALA A 76 3.79 4.34 2.81
N LEU A 77 4.31 4.02 1.61
CA LEU A 77 5.26 4.89 0.89
C LEU A 77 4.66 6.25 0.58
N ALA A 78 3.41 6.29 0.08
CA ALA A 78 2.72 7.55 -0.18
C ALA A 78 2.51 8.36 1.11
N TYR A 79 2.14 7.69 2.20
CA TYR A 79 1.95 8.33 3.50
C TYR A 79 3.26 8.88 4.08
N LYS A 80 4.36 8.11 3.99
CA LYS A 80 5.70 8.56 4.37
C LYS A 80 6.14 9.80 3.59
N ALA A 81 5.96 9.80 2.27
CA ALA A 81 6.31 10.96 1.43
C ALA A 81 5.50 12.19 1.83
N PHE A 82 4.21 12.01 2.10
CA PHE A 82 3.33 13.05 2.61
C PHE A 82 3.77 13.60 3.98
N LEU A 83 4.17 12.74 4.92
CA LEU A 83 4.70 13.17 6.21
C LEU A 83 6.01 13.96 6.07
N SER A 84 6.90 13.54 5.16
CA SER A 84 8.12 14.31 4.85
C SER A 84 7.79 15.73 4.38
N LEU A 85 6.83 15.89 3.47
CA LEU A 85 6.39 17.19 2.97
C LEU A 85 5.88 18.12 4.10
N ILE A 86 5.16 17.57 5.08
CA ILE A 86 4.74 18.33 6.26
C ILE A 86 5.94 18.74 7.13
N LEU A 87 6.84 17.78 7.42
CA LEU A 87 7.98 17.99 8.31
C LEU A 87 9.06 18.91 7.72
N GLU A 88 9.18 18.94 6.39
CA GLU A 88 10.09 19.82 5.66
C GLU A 88 9.57 21.27 5.60
N GLY A 89 8.32 21.52 6.03
CA GLY A 89 7.74 22.86 6.14
C GLY A 89 7.26 23.44 4.82
N GLU A 90 7.07 22.62 3.78
CA GLU A 90 6.68 23.07 2.44
C GLU A 90 5.17 23.35 2.30
N THR A 91 4.48 23.74 3.39
CA THR A 91 3.01 23.87 3.41
C THR A 91 2.55 25.17 4.07
N ALA A 92 1.38 25.66 3.66
CA ALA A 92 0.71 26.81 4.30
C ALA A 92 0.31 26.55 5.76
N PHE A 93 0.44 25.30 6.24
CA PHE A 93 0.05 24.86 7.57
C PHE A 93 1.22 24.72 8.55
N GLN A 94 2.43 25.15 8.17
CA GLN A 94 3.64 24.94 8.97
C GLN A 94 3.49 25.43 10.42
N ASP A 95 3.02 26.66 10.62
CA ASP A 95 2.81 27.22 11.97
C ASP A 95 1.70 26.51 12.72
N ALA A 96 0.63 26.12 12.01
CA ALA A 96 -0.50 25.41 12.58
C ALA A 96 -0.13 24.00 13.08
N PHE A 97 0.83 23.35 12.43
CA PHE A 97 1.33 22.02 12.80
C PHE A 97 2.51 22.04 13.76
N ALA A 98 3.10 23.21 14.07
CA ALA A 98 4.25 23.33 14.97
C ALA A 98 4.13 22.53 16.28
N PRO A 99 2.98 22.51 16.99
CA PRO A 99 2.83 21.73 18.23
C PRO A 99 2.86 20.20 18.04
N TYR A 100 2.69 19.73 16.82
CA TYR A 100 2.53 18.31 16.48
C TYR A 100 3.73 17.74 15.71
N LEU A 101 4.72 18.56 15.34
CA LEU A 101 5.85 18.11 14.51
C LEU A 101 6.62 16.94 15.13
N GLU A 102 6.85 16.95 16.45
CA GLU A 102 7.50 15.84 17.15
C GLU A 102 6.69 14.54 17.00
N ARG A 103 5.36 14.62 17.19
CA ARG A 103 4.46 13.47 17.03
C ARG A 103 4.44 12.96 15.59
N LEU A 104 4.43 13.87 14.61
CA LEU A 104 4.46 13.52 13.19
C LEU A 104 5.80 12.89 12.78
N ALA A 105 6.91 13.32 13.38
CA ALA A 105 8.23 12.72 13.19
C ALA A 105 8.27 11.29 13.75
N THR A 106 7.75 11.06 14.96
CA THR A 106 7.61 9.71 15.52
C THR A 106 6.78 8.81 14.62
N ILE A 107 5.64 9.30 14.11
CA ILE A 107 4.79 8.54 13.18
C ILE A 107 5.57 8.19 11.91
N LYS A 108 6.36 9.12 11.35
CA LYS A 108 7.20 8.85 10.17
C LYS A 108 8.21 7.72 10.44
N GLU A 109 8.85 7.72 11.60
CA GLU A 109 9.79 6.65 12.00
C GLU A 109 9.08 5.28 12.15
N GLU A 110 7.87 5.27 12.72
CA GLU A 110 7.04 4.06 12.84
C GLU A 110 6.64 3.51 11.47
N GLU A 111 6.28 4.38 10.52
CA GLU A 111 5.98 3.98 9.14
C GLU A 111 7.23 3.48 8.38
N GLU A 112 8.41 4.02 8.68
CA GLU A 112 9.69 3.50 8.15
C GLU A 112 10.04 2.12 8.70
N ALA A 113 9.74 1.84 9.96
CA ALA A 113 9.88 0.51 10.53
C ALA A 113 8.92 -0.48 9.86
N LEU A 114 7.64 -0.10 9.73
CA LEU A 114 6.62 -0.90 9.03
C LEU A 114 7.05 -1.23 7.59
N LEU A 115 7.53 -0.24 6.83
CA LEU A 115 7.98 -0.44 5.45
C LEU A 115 9.13 -1.44 5.37
N ARG A 116 10.12 -1.35 6.25
CA ARG A 116 11.25 -2.31 6.29
C ARG A 116 10.77 -3.73 6.56
N GLU A 117 9.82 -3.91 7.47
CA GLU A 117 9.24 -5.22 7.77
C GLU A 117 8.46 -5.78 6.57
N VAL A 118 7.63 -4.96 5.92
CA VAL A 118 6.88 -5.35 4.73
C VAL A 118 7.81 -5.73 3.57
N GLU A 119 8.88 -4.97 3.34
CA GLU A 119 9.89 -5.26 2.31
C GLU A 119 10.60 -6.56 2.60
N ALA A 120 11.10 -6.75 3.83
CA ALA A 120 11.74 -8.01 4.23
C ALA A 120 10.80 -9.24 4.10
N HIS A 121 9.48 -9.06 4.20
CA HIS A 121 8.52 -10.12 3.94
C HIS A 121 8.30 -10.37 2.45
N LEU A 122 8.27 -9.32 1.62
CA LEU A 122 8.12 -9.45 0.18
C LEU A 122 9.36 -10.11 -0.45
N ASP A 123 10.56 -9.72 -0.04
CA ASP A 123 11.83 -10.26 -0.55
C ASP A 123 12.00 -11.76 -0.24
N LYS A 124 11.41 -12.26 0.85
CA LYS A 124 11.42 -13.69 1.21
C LYS A 124 10.49 -14.52 0.33
N VAL A 125 9.41 -13.92 -0.15
CA VAL A 125 8.39 -14.59 -0.98
C VAL A 125 8.77 -14.47 -2.46
N GLU A 126 9.45 -13.39 -2.82
CA GLU A 126 9.93 -13.07 -4.17
C GLU A 126 11.39 -12.64 -4.05
N PRO A 127 12.35 -13.57 -3.86
CA PRO A 127 13.75 -13.23 -4.00
C PRO A 127 13.94 -12.68 -5.42
N GLU A 128 14.52 -11.49 -5.53
CA GLU A 128 14.70 -10.72 -6.77
C GLU A 128 14.94 -11.62 -8.00
N GLU A 129 13.89 -11.85 -8.79
CA GLU A 129 14.04 -12.08 -10.23
C GLU A 129 14.31 -10.71 -10.83
N ASP A 130 15.59 -10.42 -11.00
CA ASP A 130 16.10 -9.19 -11.59
C ASP A 130 15.46 -8.95 -12.98
N SER A 131 14.56 -7.97 -13.04
CA SER A 131 14.31 -7.05 -14.15
C SER A 131 14.79 -7.47 -15.56
N SER A 132 14.06 -8.35 -16.26
CA SER A 132 13.77 -8.23 -17.71
C SER A 132 13.04 -9.46 -18.26
N SER A 133 11.85 -9.23 -18.85
CA SER A 133 10.98 -10.19 -19.55
C SER A 133 10.40 -11.31 -18.66
N SER A 134 9.09 -11.50 -18.55
CA SER A 134 8.31 -12.18 -19.60
C SER A 134 9.10 -13.25 -20.37
N ILE A 135 9.88 -14.07 -19.68
CA ILE A 135 10.28 -15.39 -20.18
C ILE A 135 9.45 -16.39 -19.39
N VAL A 136 8.30 -16.73 -19.96
CA VAL A 136 7.67 -18.02 -19.68
C VAL A 136 8.75 -19.07 -19.95
N SER A 137 9.08 -19.89 -18.96
CA SER A 137 10.06 -20.96 -19.13
C SER A 137 9.67 -21.81 -20.34
N SER A 138 10.64 -22.23 -21.17
CA SER A 138 10.38 -23.11 -22.33
C SER A 138 9.61 -24.38 -21.94
N GLU A 139 9.72 -24.82 -20.68
CA GLU A 139 8.96 -25.95 -20.14
C GLU A 139 7.48 -25.60 -19.91
N GLU A 140 7.16 -24.39 -19.44
CA GLU A 140 5.78 -23.91 -19.27
C GLU A 140 5.10 -23.59 -20.61
N PHE A 141 5.87 -23.08 -21.58
CA PHE A 141 5.38 -22.83 -22.94
C PHE A 141 5.01 -24.15 -23.66
N SER A 142 5.76 -25.22 -23.38
CA SER A 142 5.43 -26.56 -23.89
C SER A 142 4.10 -27.09 -23.33
N PHE A 143 3.76 -26.73 -22.09
CA PHE A 143 2.54 -27.16 -21.42
C PHE A 143 1.30 -26.46 -21.99
N LEU A 144 1.42 -25.17 -22.32
CA LEU A 144 0.37 -24.40 -22.98
C LEU A 144 0.10 -24.87 -24.42
N LEU A 145 1.15 -25.31 -25.14
CA LEU A 145 1.02 -25.86 -26.50
C LEU A 145 0.61 -27.34 -26.54
N ALA A 146 0.84 -28.10 -25.47
CA ALA A 146 0.44 -29.50 -25.36
C ALA A 146 -1.04 -29.68 -24.95
N SER A 147 -1.75 -28.59 -24.65
CA SER A 147 -3.14 -28.61 -24.17
C SER A 147 -4.19 -28.33 -25.25
N ASP A 148 -3.94 -28.79 -26.49
CA ASP A 148 -5.01 -29.03 -27.48
C ASP A 148 -4.98 -30.50 -27.97
N PRO A 149 -5.51 -31.44 -27.16
CA PRO A 149 -6.07 -32.66 -27.68
C PRO A 149 -7.57 -32.70 -27.32
N ASP A 150 -8.41 -32.28 -28.26
CA ASP A 150 -9.69 -32.92 -28.63
C ASP A 150 -10.68 -31.89 -29.20
N ASP A 151 -10.69 -31.78 -30.53
CA ASP A 151 -11.93 -31.49 -31.26
C ASP A 151 -12.11 -32.54 -32.37
N THR A 152 -12.96 -33.51 -32.05
CA THR A 152 -13.88 -34.24 -32.94
C THR A 152 -13.38 -35.39 -33.82
N GLU A 153 -13.57 -36.59 -33.27
CA GLU A 153 -14.48 -37.64 -33.78
C GLU A 153 -14.47 -38.02 -35.28
N GLN A 154 -14.02 -39.25 -35.51
CA GLN A 154 -14.72 -40.33 -36.25
C GLN A 154 -15.79 -39.92 -37.29
N GLY A 155 -15.46 -40.16 -38.57
CA GLY A 155 -16.43 -40.17 -39.67
C GLY A 155 -16.04 -41.21 -40.73
N ALA A 156 -16.70 -42.36 -40.69
CA ALA A 156 -16.58 -43.45 -41.64
C ALA A 156 -16.99 -43.04 -43.06
N THR A 157 -16.24 -43.45 -44.09
CA THR A 157 -16.64 -44.47 -45.10
C THR A 157 -15.48 -44.82 -46.02
#